data_AF-A0A255ZCW4-F1
#
_entry.id   AF-A0A255ZCW4-F1
#
_cell.length_a   1.000
_cell.length_b   1.000
_cell.length_c   1.000
_cell.angle_alpha   90.00
_cell.angle_beta   90.00
_cell.angle_gamma   90.00
#
_symmetry.space_group_name_H-M   'P 1'
#
loop_
_entity.id
_entity.type
_entity.pdbx_description
1 polymer ?
#
loop_
_entity_poly.entity_id
_entity_poly.type
_entity_poly.pdbx_seq_one_letter_code
_entity_poly.pdbx_strand_id
1 'polypeptide(L)'
;MQLPKLDKAAYLNAEIRDWQNYNLLPGAVNLYFEGTYLGQSFLNVEQASDTLSVSLGRDKAIVIDRVKRQDFTKKQFLSSNKTERNGFDISVKNNKKQAI
;
A
#
# COMPACT_ATOMS: atom_id res chain seq x y z
N MET A 1 -17.52 -14.02 -13.04
CA MET A 1 -16.61 -13.98 -11.88
C MET A 1 -15.89 -12.64 -11.90
N GLN A 2 -16.26 -11.72 -11.00
CA GLN A 2 -15.51 -10.48 -10.83
C GLN A 2 -14.27 -10.79 -10.00
N LEU A 3 -13.09 -10.83 -10.64
CA LEU A 3 -11.85 -10.69 -9.89
C LEU A 3 -11.89 -9.28 -9.26
N PRO A 4 -11.68 -9.12 -7.94
CA PRO A 4 -11.51 -7.81 -7.36
C PRO A 4 -10.46 -7.09 -8.19
N LYS A 5 -10.83 -5.93 -8.75
CA LYS A 5 -9.95 -5.11 -9.56
C LYS A 5 -8.86 -4.59 -8.62
N LEU A 6 -7.84 -5.41 -8.37
CA LEU A 6 -6.71 -5.07 -7.52
C LEU A 6 -6.12 -3.78 -8.09
N ASP A 7 -6.26 -2.70 -7.33
CA ASP A 7 -5.66 -1.42 -7.69
C ASP A 7 -4.15 -1.63 -7.72
N LYS A 8 -3.53 -1.26 -8.85
CA LYS A 8 -2.06 -1.37 -9.04
C LYS A 8 -1.34 -0.17 -8.42
N ALA A 9 -1.97 0.53 -7.48
CA ALA A 9 -1.41 1.70 -6.83
C ALA A 9 -0.49 1.28 -5.67
N ALA A 10 0.64 1.97 -5.55
CA ALA A 10 1.38 2.00 -4.30
C ALA A 10 0.86 3.13 -3.42
N TYR A 11 0.74 2.85 -2.12
CA TYR A 11 0.37 3.83 -1.10
C TYR A 11 1.54 4.00 -0.15
N LEU A 12 1.88 5.25 0.15
CA LEU A 12 2.94 5.59 1.06
C LEU A 12 2.37 5.76 2.46
N ASN A 13 2.97 5.07 3.43
CA ASN A 13 2.69 5.25 4.84
C ASN A 13 4.00 5.63 5.54
N ALA A 14 3.94 6.64 6.41
CA ALA A 14 5.03 7.03 7.28
C ALA A 14 4.76 6.50 8.69
N GLU A 15 5.81 6.00 9.34
CA GLU A 15 5.78 5.56 10.73
C GLU A 15 6.75 6.43 11.52
N ILE A 16 6.24 7.09 12.56
CA ILE A 16 7.04 7.91 13.47
C ILE A 16 7.03 7.20 14.82
N ARG A 17 8.16 6.56 15.13
CA ARG A 17 8.36 5.90 16.44
C ARG A 17 8.65 6.93 17.51
N ASP A 18 8.30 6.57 18.73
CA ASP A 18 8.57 7.33 19.95
C ASP A 18 8.02 8.76 19.93
N TRP A 19 6.98 8.95 19.13
CA TRP A 19 6.41 10.27 18.88
C TRP A 19 5.71 10.83 20.13
N GLN A 20 5.27 9.96 21.05
CA GLN A 20 4.68 10.33 22.34
C GLN A 20 5.66 11.04 23.27
N ASN A 21 6.98 10.92 23.04
CA ASN A 21 7.99 11.61 23.84
C ASN A 21 8.09 13.10 23.49
N TYR A 22 7.54 13.49 22.34
CA TYR A 22 7.35 14.89 22.00
C TYR A 22 6.01 15.31 22.62
N ASN A 23 6.03 16.28 23.54
CA ASN A 23 4.83 16.81 24.22
C ASN A 23 3.93 17.58 23.22
N LEU A 24 3.39 16.88 22.23
CA LEU A 24 2.54 17.42 21.19
C LEU A 24 1.15 17.70 21.77
N LEU A 25 0.51 18.74 21.23
CA LEU A 25 -0.86 19.07 21.57
C LEU A 25 -1.81 18.32 20.63
N PRO A 26 -2.93 17.77 21.13
CA PRO A 26 -3.95 17.21 20.27
C PRO A 26 -4.58 18.32 19.43
N GLY A 27 -4.87 18.03 18.16
CA GLY A 27 -5.44 19.03 17.27
C GLY A 27 -5.36 18.69 15.78
N ALA A 28 -5.89 19.58 14.96
CA ALA A 28 -5.83 19.46 13.52
C ALA A 28 -4.41 19.77 13.01
N VAL A 29 -3.88 18.86 12.20
CA VAL A 29 -2.54 18.94 11.60
C VAL A 29 -2.66 18.94 10.08
N ASN A 30 -1.79 19.69 9.42
CA ASN A 30 -1.70 19.71 7.96
C ASN A 30 -0.58 18.78 7.50
N LEU A 31 -0.88 17.91 6.55
CA LEU A 31 0.05 16.94 5.99
C LEU A 31 0.67 17.48 4.71
N TYR A 32 2.00 17.48 4.67
CA TYR A 32 2.79 17.87 3.51
C TYR A 32 3.80 16.78 3.18
N PHE A 33 3.95 16.48 1.89
CA PHE A 33 4.95 15.53 1.39
C PHE A 33 5.56 16.06 0.09
N GLU A 34 6.89 16.05 -0.02
CA GLU A 34 7.64 16.59 -1.18
C GLU A 34 7.17 18.00 -1.60
N GLY A 35 6.88 18.87 -0.62
CA GLY A 35 6.41 20.24 -0.87
C GLY A 35 4.94 20.35 -1.30
N THR A 36 4.20 19.25 -1.37
CA THR A 36 2.78 19.21 -1.77
C THR A 36 1.88 19.04 -0.54
N TYR A 37 0.79 19.81 -0.47
CA TYR A 37 -0.25 19.61 0.53
C TYR A 37 -1.07 18.36 0.21
N LEU A 38 -1.15 17.44 1.16
CA LEU A 38 -1.87 16.17 1.00
C LEU A 38 -3.24 16.18 1.69
N GLY A 39 -3.43 16.97 2.74
CA GLY A 39 -4.69 17.04 3.48
C GLY A 39 -4.53 17.44 4.94
N GLN A 40 -5.63 17.36 5.67
CA GLN A 40 -5.68 17.62 7.11
C GLN A 40 -5.98 16.30 7.84
N SER A 41 -5.33 16.10 8.99
CA SER A 41 -5.59 14.99 9.90
C SER A 41 -5.80 15.53 11.31
N PHE A 42 -6.34 14.72 12.22
CA PHE A 42 -6.46 15.07 13.62
C PHE A 42 -5.51 14.22 14.45
N LEU A 43 -4.60 14.87 15.17
CA LEU A 43 -3.68 14.23 16.08
C LEU A 43 -4.36 14.08 17.44
N ASN A 44 -4.54 12.83 17.89
CA ASN A 44 -5.00 12.53 19.24
C ASN A 44 -3.85 11.90 20.05
N VAL A 45 -3.40 12.62 21.08
CA VAL A 45 -2.27 12.19 21.93
C VAL A 45 -2.70 11.27 23.08
N GLU A 46 -4.00 11.23 23.41
CA GLU A 46 -4.51 10.41 24.52
C GLU A 46 -4.64 8.93 24.15
N GLN A 47 -4.69 8.61 22.86
CA GLN A 47 -4.72 7.24 22.33
C GLN A 47 -3.41 6.83 21.66
N ALA A 48 -2.31 7.51 22.03
CA ALA A 48 -1.02 7.34 21.37
C ALA A 48 -0.41 5.95 21.64
N SER A 49 -0.25 5.15 20.58
CA SER A 49 0.70 4.04 20.55
C SER A 49 2.13 4.56 20.43
N ASP A 50 3.11 3.68 20.64
CA ASP A 50 4.55 3.96 20.45
C ASP A 50 4.89 4.48 19.04
N THR A 51 4.11 4.06 18.04
CA THR A 51 4.32 4.42 16.64
C THR A 51 3.10 5.15 16.09
N LEU A 52 3.31 6.34 15.53
CA LEU A 52 2.30 7.10 14.79
C LEU A 52 2.37 6.71 13.31
N SER A 53 1.30 6.12 12.79
CA SER A 53 1.17 5.79 11.37
C SER A 53 0.36 6.85 10.63
N VAL A 54 0.96 7.43 9.59
CA VAL A 54 0.34 8.48 8.76
C VAL A 54 0.31 8.02 7.32
N SER A 55 -0.88 7.98 6.72
CA SER A 55 -1.00 7.73 5.29
C SER A 55 -0.70 9.00 4.49
N LEU A 56 0.28 8.91 3.60
CA LEU A 56 0.71 9.98 2.69
C LEU A 56 0.05 9.83 1.30
N GLY A 57 -0.85 8.86 1.15
CA GLY A 57 -1.64 8.66 -0.06
C GLY A 57 -0.89 7.92 -1.17
N ARG A 58 -1.43 8.02 -2.38
CA ARG A 58 -0.95 7.27 -3.55
C ARG A 58 0.38 7.84 -4.06
N ASP A 59 1.37 6.98 -4.17
CA ASP A 59 2.66 7.29 -4.78
C ASP A 59 2.63 7.01 -6.28
N LYS A 60 2.53 8.05 -7.09
CA LYS A 60 2.51 7.93 -8.56
C LYS A 60 3.87 7.60 -9.15
N ALA A 61 4.97 7.79 -8.42
CA ALA A 61 6.31 7.47 -8.90
C ALA A 61 6.60 5.97 -8.85
N ILE A 62 5.82 5.21 -8.08
CA ILE A 62 5.88 3.75 -8.03
C ILE A 62 4.86 3.16 -8.98
N VAL A 63 5.38 2.48 -10.00
CA VAL A 63 4.56 1.80 -11.01
C VAL A 63 4.61 0.31 -10.74
N ILE A 64 3.45 -0.27 -10.44
CA ILE A 64 3.29 -1.70 -10.25
C ILE A 64 2.56 -2.27 -11.46
N ASP A 65 3.11 -3.32 -12.05
CA ASP A 65 2.45 -4.09 -13.08
C ASP A 65 2.22 -5.52 -12.65
N ARG A 66 1.09 -6.06 -13.08
CA ARG A 66 0.67 -7.43 -12.78
C ARG A 66 0.14 -8.08 -14.05
N VAL A 67 0.77 -9.19 -14.43
CA VAL A 67 0.41 -10.00 -15.59
C VAL A 67 0.02 -11.40 -15.10
N LYS A 68 -1.15 -11.90 -15.49
CA LYS A 68 -1.57 -13.27 -15.17
C LYS A 68 -0.79 -14.25 -16.06
N ARG A 69 -0.08 -15.20 -15.46
CA ARG A 69 0.51 -16.32 -16.21
C ARG A 69 -0.60 -17.26 -16.66
N GLN A 70 -0.58 -17.67 -17.93
CA GLN A 70 -1.60 -18.57 -18.50
C GLN A 70 -1.42 -20.03 -18.08
N ASP A 71 -0.28 -20.39 -17.48
CA ASP A 71 0.12 -21.78 -17.39
C ASP A 71 -0.45 -22.49 -16.16
N PHE A 72 -0.86 -23.75 -16.39
CA PHE A 72 -1.40 -24.75 -15.46
C PHE A 72 -2.91 -24.78 -15.23
N THR A 73 -3.70 -24.67 -16.30
CA THR A 73 -4.99 -25.40 -16.34
C THR A 73 -4.73 -26.86 -16.72
N LYS A 74 -4.18 -27.66 -15.80
CA LYS A 74 -4.12 -29.12 -15.98
C LYS A 74 -5.52 -29.66 -15.66
N LYS A 75 -6.41 -29.67 -16.65
CA LYS A 75 -7.70 -30.39 -16.54
C LYS A 75 -7.35 -31.88 -16.45
N GLN A 76 -7.40 -32.44 -15.24
CA GLN A 76 -7.25 -33.86 -15.03
C GLN A 76 -8.56 -34.53 -15.46
N PHE A 77 -8.61 -35.05 -16.68
CA PHE A 77 -9.81 -35.62 -17.34
C PHE A 77 -10.37 -36.91 -16.68
N LEU A 78 -9.84 -37.35 -15.53
CA LEU A 78 -10.19 -38.62 -14.89
C LEU A 78 -10.84 -38.47 -13.51
N SER A 79 -11.04 -37.25 -13.00
CA SER A 79 -11.64 -36.99 -11.68
C SER A 79 -12.56 -35.78 -11.74
N SER A 80 -13.66 -35.78 -11.00
CA SER A 80 -14.60 -34.66 -10.86
C SER A 80 -14.00 -33.39 -10.25
N ASN A 81 -12.74 -33.44 -9.82
CA ASN A 81 -12.04 -32.34 -9.18
C ASN A 81 -11.35 -31.43 -10.22
N LYS A 82 -11.80 -30.17 -10.27
CA LYS A 82 -11.17 -29.11 -11.07
C LYS A 82 -10.22 -28.31 -10.19
N THR A 83 -8.91 -28.52 -10.37
CA THR A 83 -7.87 -27.68 -9.76
C THR A 83 -7.44 -26.60 -10.74
N GLU A 84 -7.65 -25.34 -10.39
CA GLU A 84 -7.19 -24.17 -11.17
C GLU A 84 -6.00 -23.53 -10.46
N ARG A 85 -4.84 -23.48 -11.11
CA ARG A 85 -3.65 -22.78 -10.59
C ARG A 85 -3.49 -21.46 -11.34
N ASN A 86 -3.60 -20.35 -10.62
CA ASN A 86 -3.43 -19.01 -11.17
C ASN A 86 -2.07 -18.45 -10.74
N GLY A 87 -1.15 -18.26 -11.69
CA GLY A 87 0.12 -17.58 -11.46
C GLY A 87 0.06 -16.10 -11.86
N PHE A 88 0.84 -15.24 -11.19
CA PHE A 88 0.97 -13.84 -11.56
C PHE A 88 2.45 -13.44 -11.57
N ASP A 89 2.85 -12.71 -12.60
CA ASP A 89 4.09 -11.94 -12.63
C ASP A 89 3.80 -10.53 -12.14
N ILE A 90 4.54 -10.10 -11.12
CA ILE A 90 4.44 -8.76 -10.55
C ILE A 90 5.78 -8.06 -10.78
N SER A 91 5.75 -6.91 -11.44
CA SER A 91 6.91 -6.03 -11.60
C SER A 91 6.68 -4.72 -10.87
N VAL A 92 7.72 -4.22 -10.20
CA VAL A 92 7.70 -2.97 -9.45
C VAL A 92 8.81 -2.08 -10.00
N LYS A 93 8.46 -0.86 -10.41
CA LYS A 93 9.42 0.15 -10.87
C LYS A 93 9.33 1.38 -9.99
N ASN A 94 10.46 1.75 -9.40
CA ASN A 94 10.64 3.00 -8.67
C ASN A 94 11.24 4.07 -9.61
N ASN A 95 10.49 5.15 -9.86
CA ASN A 95 10.97 6.29 -10.67
C ASN A 95 11.48 7.46 -9.79
N LYS A 96 11.58 7.29 -8.47
CA LYS A 96 12.18 8.28 -7.56
C LYS A 96 13.71 8.22 -7.64
N LYS A 97 14.35 9.33 -7.27
CA LYS A 97 15.81 9.40 -7.09
C LYS A 97 16.30 8.63 -5.87
N GLN A 98 15.40 8.35 -4.94
CA GLN A 98 15.67 7.68 -3.67
C GLN A 98 15.27 6.21 -3.81
N ALA A 99 16.10 5.31 -3.28
CA ALA A 99 15.69 3.92 -3.10
C ALA A 99 14.55 3.85 -2.06
N ILE A 100 13.66 2.86 -2.23
CA ILE A 100 12.52 2.60 -1.37
C ILE A 100 12.68 1.19 -0.82
#